data_AF-S9W545-F1
#
_entry.id   AF-S9W545-F1
#
_cell.length_a   1.000
_cell.length_b   1.000
_cell.length_c   1.000
_cell.angle_alpha   90.00
_cell.angle_beta   90.00
_cell.angle_gamma   90.00
#
_symmetry.space_group_name_H-M   'P 1'
#
loop_
_entity.id
_entity.type
_entity.pdbx_description
1 polymer ?
#
loop_
_entity_poly.entity_id
_entity_poly.type
_entity_poly.pdbx_seq_one_letter_code
_entity_poly.pdbx_strand_id
1 'polypeptide(L)'
;MSQGLFTNPFGIPPPSDDSYASLSRFIAEFSQAVPGDQFASFANQLSSLSEALVSKFRGGTRPLDNMSEIRAMFQTLDQKFTNLEDGQTSLKEEMIRGQSSLREEMIRGQNSLREGQIRLEGKLESLNSIFLANKGDVYLQCREIDSKVNKTRSSAQRSENIINRFVAKDTKPIPFVNGQEPPTELPELKTISDVDNLNPQQLKTYTEGYGFKYDENEPQKSLKRKIADSAGFVTHQDVLYELSDSNESLRDVGNQSSAPNQRAGTRRLCHH
;
A
#
# COMPACT_ATOMS: atom_id res chain seq x y z
N MET A 1 6.99 31.18 -5.58
CA MET A 1 7.64 32.34 -4.94
C MET A 1 7.07 33.58 -5.59
N SER A 2 6.12 34.23 -4.92
CA SER A 2 5.34 35.35 -5.45
C SER A 2 5.52 36.54 -4.52
N GLN A 3 6.67 37.21 -4.61
CA GLN A 3 7.13 38.23 -3.64
C GLN A 3 6.62 39.66 -3.94
N GLY A 4 5.51 39.83 -4.67
CA GLY A 4 5.20 41.12 -5.31
C GLY A 4 3.81 41.72 -5.11
N LEU A 5 3.02 41.33 -4.10
CA LEU A 5 1.57 41.65 -4.10
C LEU A 5 1.06 42.67 -3.08
N PHE A 6 1.88 43.24 -2.20
CA PHE A 6 1.41 44.26 -1.25
C PHE A 6 2.47 45.33 -0.99
N THR A 7 2.80 46.14 -2.00
CA THR A 7 3.40 47.45 -1.74
C THR A 7 2.29 48.45 -1.53
N ASN A 8 2.20 49.03 -0.34
CA ASN A 8 1.34 50.18 -0.09
C ASN A 8 1.77 51.37 -0.99
N PRO A 9 0.96 52.41 -1.23
CA PRO A 9 1.29 53.55 -2.12
C PRO A 9 2.61 54.27 -1.79
N PHE A 10 3.13 54.13 -0.58
CA PHE A 10 4.41 54.63 -0.08
C PHE A 10 5.58 53.64 -0.26
N GLY A 11 5.34 52.45 -0.82
CA GLY A 11 6.35 51.41 -1.02
C GLY A 11 6.85 50.73 0.26
N ILE A 12 6.18 50.96 1.40
CA ILE A 12 6.59 50.36 2.68
C ILE A 12 6.13 48.90 2.71
N PRO A 13 7.07 47.94 2.94
CA PRO A 13 6.74 46.53 2.99
C PRO A 13 5.88 46.20 4.22
N PRO A 14 4.93 45.25 4.12
CA PRO A 14 4.15 44.81 5.27
C PRO A 14 5.03 44.14 6.33
N PRO A 15 4.57 44.05 7.59
CA PRO A 15 5.28 43.32 8.64
C PRO A 15 5.61 41.89 8.19
N SER A 16 6.86 41.48 8.39
CA SER A 16 7.36 40.14 7.99
C SER A 16 6.84 39.01 8.89
N ASP A 17 6.39 39.36 10.09
CA ASP A 17 5.91 38.46 11.14
C ASP A 17 5.00 39.24 12.11
N ASP A 18 4.37 38.52 13.05
CA ASP A 18 3.49 39.09 14.08
C ASP A 18 4.25 39.71 15.26
N SER A 19 5.56 39.94 15.14
CA SER A 19 6.33 40.53 16.22
C SER A 19 5.99 42.02 16.41
N TYR A 20 5.96 42.46 17.66
CA TYR A 20 5.77 43.87 18.01
C TYR A 20 6.79 44.79 17.33
N ALA A 21 8.02 44.31 17.12
CA ALA A 21 9.07 45.05 16.45
C ALA A 21 8.77 45.29 14.96
N SER A 22 8.27 44.28 14.24
CA SER A 22 7.90 44.38 12.83
C SER A 22 6.69 45.32 12.63
N LEU A 23 5.70 45.24 13.53
CA LEU A 23 4.56 46.15 13.54
C LEU A 23 4.95 47.60 13.89
N SER A 24 5.78 47.81 14.92
CA SER A 24 6.22 49.15 15.34
C SER A 24 7.04 49.84 14.25
N ARG A 25 7.93 49.10 13.57
CA ARG A 25 8.68 49.58 12.42
C ARG A 25 7.75 50.02 11.28
N PHE A 26 6.78 49.18 10.92
CA PHE A 26 5.81 49.50 9.87
C PHE A 26 5.05 50.80 10.18
N ILE A 27 4.55 50.96 11.41
CA ILE A 27 3.84 52.18 11.84
C ILE A 27 4.74 53.41 11.77
N ALA A 28 6.00 53.31 12.22
CA ALA A 28 6.96 54.40 12.17
C ALA A 28 7.26 54.84 10.72
N GLU A 29 7.58 53.90 9.82
CA GLU A 29 7.81 54.19 8.40
C GLU A 29 6.57 54.80 7.73
N PHE A 30 5.38 54.28 8.07
CA PHE A 30 4.12 54.80 7.52
C PHE A 30 3.86 56.24 7.98
N SER A 31 4.07 56.54 9.26
CA SER A 31 3.94 57.91 9.79
C SER A 31 4.91 58.91 9.15
N GLN A 32 6.10 58.45 8.73
CA GLN A 32 7.07 59.29 8.02
C GLN A 32 6.73 59.49 6.55
N ALA A 33 6.08 58.51 5.92
CA ALA A 33 5.76 58.54 4.50
C ALA A 33 4.47 59.29 4.18
N VAL A 34 3.59 59.53 5.17
CA VAL A 34 2.48 60.47 5.00
C VAL A 34 3.07 61.85 4.66
N PRO A 35 2.76 62.43 3.48
CA PRO A 35 3.46 63.61 3.01
C PRO A 35 3.27 64.78 3.99
N GLY A 36 4.35 65.11 4.71
CA GLY A 36 4.38 66.26 5.61
C GLY A 36 3.95 67.55 4.91
N ASP A 37 4.13 67.62 3.59
CA ASP A 37 3.80 68.74 2.71
C ASP A 37 2.29 69.06 2.68
N GLN A 38 1.43 68.04 2.74
CA GLN A 38 -0.02 68.26 2.82
C GLN A 38 -0.42 68.83 4.19
N PHE A 39 0.22 68.35 5.25
CA PHE A 39 0.08 68.88 6.60
C PHE A 39 0.67 70.29 6.72
N ALA A 40 1.79 70.57 6.06
CA ALA A 40 2.45 71.88 6.04
C ALA A 40 1.61 72.90 5.27
N SER A 41 1.03 72.52 4.13
CA SER A 41 0.07 73.35 3.41
C SER A 41 -1.14 73.69 4.28
N PHE A 42 -1.69 72.71 4.99
CA PHE A 42 -2.82 72.91 5.89
C PHE A 42 -2.46 73.78 7.10
N ALA A 43 -1.30 73.55 7.71
CA ALA A 43 -0.76 74.35 8.80
C ALA A 43 -0.50 75.80 8.37
N ASN A 44 0.01 76.02 7.15
CA ASN A 44 0.21 77.36 6.59
C ASN A 44 -1.14 78.05 6.32
N GLN A 45 -2.16 77.33 5.85
CA GLN A 45 -3.51 77.87 5.69
C GLN A 45 -4.14 78.28 7.04
N LEU A 46 -3.99 77.43 8.08
CA LEU A 46 -4.41 77.75 9.45
C LEU A 46 -3.66 78.95 10.03
N SER A 47 -2.36 79.04 9.81
CA SER A 47 -1.55 80.20 10.23
C SER A 47 -2.01 81.48 9.53
N SER A 48 -2.29 81.45 8.23
CA SER A 48 -2.81 82.64 7.51
C SER A 48 -4.19 83.08 8.01
N LEU A 49 -5.06 82.11 8.35
CA LEU A 49 -6.38 82.37 8.93
C LEU A 49 -6.28 82.96 10.34
N SER A 50 -5.38 82.40 11.15
CA SER A 50 -5.03 82.89 12.49
C SER A 50 -4.55 84.35 12.43
N GLU A 51 -3.60 84.66 11.54
CA GLU A 51 -3.08 86.01 11.36
C GLU A 51 -4.16 87.00 10.87
N ALA A 52 -5.03 86.57 9.95
CA ALA A 52 -6.14 87.37 9.47
C ALA A 52 -7.13 87.73 10.61
N LEU A 53 -7.47 86.76 11.47
CA LEU A 53 -8.32 86.97 12.64
C LEU A 53 -7.66 87.89 13.67
N VAL A 54 -6.39 87.67 13.99
CA VAL A 54 -5.62 88.50 14.93
C VAL A 54 -5.53 89.95 14.45
N SER A 55 -5.28 90.19 13.16
CA SER A 55 -5.21 91.56 12.61
C SER A 55 -6.54 92.32 12.74
N LYS A 56 -7.67 91.59 12.67
CA LYS A 56 -9.03 92.14 12.79
C LYS A 56 -9.37 92.55 14.22
N PHE A 57 -9.04 91.70 15.21
CA PHE A 57 -9.29 92.03 16.62
C PHE A 57 -8.41 93.19 17.12
N ARG A 58 -7.37 93.57 16.38
CA ARG A 58 -6.48 94.70 16.70
C ARG A 58 -7.01 96.07 16.27
N GLY A 59 -8.24 96.17 15.73
CA GLY A 59 -8.94 97.44 15.54
C GLY A 59 -8.63 98.20 14.24
N GLY A 60 -8.04 97.55 13.23
CA GLY A 60 -7.86 98.15 11.91
C GLY A 60 -9.18 98.22 11.14
N THR A 61 -9.70 99.41 10.89
CA THR A 61 -10.85 99.68 10.01
C THR A 61 -10.50 99.35 8.55
N ARG A 62 -10.56 98.06 8.19
CA ARG A 62 -10.41 97.56 6.81
C ARG A 62 -11.77 97.20 6.18
N PRO A 63 -11.89 97.26 4.85
CA PRO A 63 -13.17 97.24 4.14
C PRO A 63 -13.90 95.89 4.26
N LEU A 64 -15.22 95.95 4.10
CA LEU A 64 -16.21 94.87 4.26
C LEU A 64 -15.91 93.60 3.42
N ASP A 65 -15.10 93.72 2.36
CA ASP A 65 -14.73 92.64 1.42
C ASP A 65 -13.89 91.51 2.05
N ASN A 66 -13.18 91.72 3.15
CA ASN A 66 -12.33 90.66 3.74
C ASN A 66 -13.14 89.58 4.49
N MET A 67 -14.42 89.83 4.81
CA MET A 67 -15.26 88.87 5.55
C MET A 67 -15.80 87.74 4.66
N SER A 68 -16.01 88.01 3.37
CA SER A 68 -16.41 86.99 2.40
C SER A 68 -15.26 86.02 2.12
N GLU A 69 -14.02 86.52 2.05
CA GLU A 69 -12.81 85.71 1.85
C GLU A 69 -12.54 84.76 3.03
N ILE A 70 -12.61 85.26 4.27
CA ILE A 70 -12.47 84.42 5.48
C ILE A 70 -13.57 83.34 5.51
N ARG A 71 -14.81 83.68 5.16
CA ARG A 71 -15.91 82.71 5.09
C ARG A 71 -15.66 81.64 4.02
N ALA A 72 -15.19 82.04 2.84
CA ALA A 72 -14.84 81.12 1.75
C ALA A 72 -13.69 80.18 2.14
N MET A 73 -12.69 80.67 2.89
CA MET A 73 -11.61 79.84 3.43
C MET A 73 -12.13 78.80 4.43
N PHE A 74 -13.00 79.18 5.37
CA PHE A 74 -13.60 78.23 6.31
C PHE A 74 -14.43 77.17 5.59
N GLN A 75 -15.24 77.56 4.60
CA GLN A 75 -16.00 76.61 3.78
C GLN A 75 -15.10 75.65 3.01
N THR A 76 -13.98 76.15 2.47
CA THR A 76 -12.98 75.32 1.78
C THR A 76 -12.31 74.33 2.74
N LEU A 77 -11.99 74.76 3.96
CA LEU A 77 -11.44 73.91 5.01
C LEU A 77 -12.42 72.82 5.43
N ASP A 78 -13.68 73.19 5.65
CA ASP A 78 -14.74 72.25 6.04
C ASP A 78 -14.93 71.18 4.95
N GLN A 79 -15.01 71.59 3.68
CA GLN A 79 -15.08 70.66 2.55
C GLN A 79 -13.86 69.73 2.48
N LYS A 80 -12.65 70.24 2.73
CA LYS A 80 -11.44 69.42 2.77
C LYS A 80 -11.46 68.41 3.93
N PHE A 81 -11.98 68.80 5.09
CA PHE A 81 -12.16 67.89 6.22
C PHE A 81 -13.15 66.78 5.90
N THR A 82 -14.30 67.12 5.29
CA THR A 82 -15.27 66.11 4.86
C THR A 82 -14.67 65.14 3.84
N ASN A 83 -13.97 65.65 2.82
CA ASN A 83 -13.31 64.81 1.82
C ASN A 83 -12.23 63.89 2.45
N LEU A 84 -11.53 64.37 3.47
CA LEU A 84 -10.52 63.59 4.19
C LEU A 84 -11.17 62.50 5.04
N GLU A 85 -12.26 62.80 5.73
CA GLU A 85 -13.03 61.84 6.52
C GLU A 85 -13.63 60.74 5.62
N ASP A 86 -14.18 61.12 4.47
CA ASP A 86 -14.68 60.20 3.45
C ASP A 86 -13.54 59.32 2.90
N GLY A 87 -12.39 59.92 2.57
CA GLY A 87 -11.21 59.19 2.11
C GLY A 87 -10.67 58.20 3.16
N GLN A 88 -10.66 58.59 4.43
CA GLN A 88 -10.23 57.71 5.52
C GLN A 88 -11.23 56.56 5.74
N THR A 89 -12.52 56.82 5.62
CA THR A 89 -13.57 55.81 5.75
C THR A 89 -13.50 54.82 4.59
N SER A 90 -13.37 55.32 3.36
CA SER A 90 -13.19 54.49 2.15
C SER A 90 -11.94 53.61 2.26
N LEU A 91 -10.81 54.16 2.72
CA LEU A 91 -9.58 53.38 2.91
C LEU A 91 -9.76 52.27 3.96
N LYS A 92 -10.43 52.56 5.09
CA LYS A 92 -10.73 51.54 6.12
C LYS A 92 -11.59 50.42 5.55
N GLU A 93 -12.61 50.76 4.77
CA GLU A 93 -13.49 49.77 4.14
C GLU A 93 -12.75 48.89 3.13
N GLU A 94 -11.89 49.48 2.30
CA GLU A 94 -11.05 48.73 1.36
C GLU A 94 -10.09 47.79 2.09
N MET A 95 -9.48 48.23 3.19
CA MET A 95 -8.63 47.37 4.02
C MET A 95 -9.39 46.20 4.61
N ILE A 96 -10.58 46.43 5.17
CA ILE A 96 -11.43 45.37 5.73
C ILE A 96 -11.84 44.38 4.62
N ARG A 97 -12.18 44.89 3.44
CA ARG A 97 -12.55 44.07 2.27
C ARG A 97 -11.36 43.24 1.78
N GLY A 98 -10.18 43.85 1.65
CA GLY A 98 -8.95 43.16 1.26
C GLY A 98 -8.56 42.07 2.24
N GLN A 99 -8.64 42.33 3.54
CA GLN A 99 -8.37 41.33 4.58
C GLN A 99 -9.37 40.17 4.54
N SER A 100 -10.66 40.47 4.36
CA SER A 100 -11.71 39.46 4.25
C SER A 100 -11.52 38.58 3.01
N SER A 101 -11.23 39.19 1.86
CA SER A 101 -10.95 38.49 0.60
C SER A 101 -9.74 37.56 0.72
N LEU A 102 -8.63 38.05 1.30
CA LEU A 102 -7.43 37.26 1.51
C LEU A 102 -7.71 36.05 2.42
N ARG A 103 -8.47 36.25 3.49
CA ARG A 103 -8.85 35.17 4.41
C ARG A 103 -9.68 34.09 3.72
N GLU A 104 -10.63 34.49 2.86
CA GLU A 104 -11.45 33.55 2.09
C GLU A 104 -10.62 32.74 1.09
N GLU A 105 -9.69 33.37 0.39
CA GLU A 105 -8.77 32.68 -0.53
C GLU A 105 -7.87 31.68 0.21
N MET A 106 -7.36 32.05 1.39
CA MET A 106 -6.58 31.14 2.23
C MET A 106 -7.38 29.91 2.66
N ILE A 107 -8.63 30.10 3.11
CA ILE A 107 -9.52 28.99 3.48
C ILE A 107 -9.78 28.10 2.27
N ARG A 108 -10.03 28.69 1.10
CA ARG A 108 -10.25 27.93 -0.15
C ARG A 108 -9.02 27.13 -0.55
N GLY A 109 -7.84 27.73 -0.47
CA GLY A 109 -6.56 27.06 -0.74
C GLY A 109 -6.31 25.89 0.21
N GLN A 110 -6.55 26.08 1.51
CA GLN A 110 -6.42 25.01 2.52
C GLN A 110 -7.40 23.85 2.26
N ASN A 111 -8.65 24.15 1.93
CA ASN A 111 -9.63 23.12 1.59
C ASN A 111 -9.23 22.33 0.34
N SER A 112 -8.76 23.01 -0.71
CA SER A 112 -8.29 22.36 -1.94
C SER A 112 -7.08 21.45 -1.70
N LEU A 113 -6.13 21.88 -0.87
CA LEU A 113 -4.99 21.06 -0.45
C LEU A 113 -5.45 19.82 0.32
N ARG A 114 -6.39 19.98 1.26
CA ARG A 114 -6.95 18.88 2.06
C ARG A 114 -7.67 17.86 1.18
N GLU A 115 -8.49 18.29 0.23
CA GLU A 115 -9.14 17.40 -0.74
C GLU A 115 -8.13 16.66 -1.62
N GLY A 116 -7.07 17.36 -2.05
CA GLY A 116 -5.96 16.77 -2.78
C GLY A 116 -5.27 15.65 -1.98
N GLN A 117 -5.05 15.87 -0.68
CA GLN A 117 -4.48 14.88 0.23
C GLN A 117 -5.39 13.65 0.36
N ILE A 118 -6.68 13.83 0.66
CA ILE A 118 -7.65 12.72 0.79
C ILE A 118 -7.69 11.89 -0.50
N ARG A 119 -7.68 12.54 -1.66
CA ARG A 119 -7.66 11.85 -2.96
C ARG A 119 -6.38 11.04 -3.18
N LEU A 120 -5.23 11.53 -2.73
CA LEU A 120 -3.96 10.81 -2.84
C LEU A 120 -3.92 9.62 -1.88
N GLU A 121 -4.41 9.78 -0.65
CA GLU A 121 -4.52 8.71 0.33
C GLU A 121 -5.41 7.57 -0.19
N GLY A 122 -6.59 7.89 -0.75
CA GLY A 122 -7.47 6.88 -1.35
C GLY A 122 -6.84 6.15 -2.56
N LYS A 123 -6.05 6.85 -3.38
CA LYS A 123 -5.28 6.21 -4.46
C LYS A 123 -4.20 5.27 -3.92
N LEU A 124 -3.52 5.66 -2.84
CA LEU A 124 -2.50 4.85 -2.20
C LEU A 124 -3.08 3.56 -1.60
N GLU A 125 -4.23 3.66 -0.93
CA GLU A 125 -4.96 2.50 -0.40
C GLU A 125 -5.40 1.53 -1.51
N SER A 126 -5.88 2.06 -2.63
CA SER A 126 -6.24 1.25 -3.81
C SER A 126 -5.02 0.51 -4.38
N LEU A 127 -3.89 1.20 -4.56
CA LEU A 127 -2.65 0.58 -5.02
C LEU A 127 -2.15 -0.50 -4.05
N ASN A 128 -2.21 -0.25 -2.74
CA ASN A 128 -1.83 -1.23 -1.73
C ASN A 128 -2.72 -2.49 -1.80
N SER A 129 -4.03 -2.31 -2.01
CA SER A 129 -4.98 -3.41 -2.15
C SER A 129 -4.69 -4.26 -3.39
N ILE A 130 -4.41 -3.62 -4.54
CA ILE A 130 -4.02 -4.31 -5.78
C ILE A 130 -2.71 -5.08 -5.59
N PHE A 131 -1.73 -4.46 -4.93
CA PHE A 131 -0.45 -5.11 -4.67
C PHE A 131 -0.60 -6.38 -3.81
N LEU A 132 -1.39 -6.32 -2.75
CA LEU A 132 -1.66 -7.47 -1.88
C LEU A 132 -2.40 -8.60 -2.62
N ALA A 133 -3.40 -8.26 -3.44
CA ALA A 133 -4.10 -9.23 -4.28
C ALA A 133 -3.15 -9.93 -5.26
N ASN A 134 -2.36 -9.15 -6.00
CA ASN A 134 -1.40 -9.67 -6.97
C ASN A 134 -0.32 -10.54 -6.32
N LYS A 135 0.12 -10.19 -5.10
CA LYS A 135 1.09 -10.98 -4.34
C LYS A 135 0.56 -12.40 -4.11
N GLY A 136 -0.71 -12.56 -3.72
CA GLY A 136 -1.35 -13.86 -3.53
C GLY A 136 -1.36 -14.70 -4.80
N ASP A 137 -1.77 -14.10 -5.92
CA ASP A 137 -1.86 -14.79 -7.21
C ASP A 137 -0.50 -15.24 -7.72
N VAL A 138 0.53 -14.42 -7.56
CA VAL A 138 1.91 -14.77 -7.95
C VAL A 138 2.42 -15.98 -7.15
N TYR A 139 2.17 -16.04 -5.83
CA TYR A 139 2.57 -17.22 -5.04
C TYR A 139 1.86 -18.49 -5.49
N LEU A 140 0.56 -18.42 -5.82
CA LEU A 140 -0.19 -19.56 -6.33
C LEU A 140 0.37 -20.02 -7.68
N GLN A 141 0.64 -19.10 -8.60
CA GLN A 141 1.24 -19.41 -9.91
C GLN A 141 2.63 -20.03 -9.77
N CYS A 142 3.50 -19.48 -8.92
CA CYS A 142 4.82 -20.07 -8.65
C CYS A 142 4.70 -21.50 -8.12
N ARG A 143 3.79 -21.74 -7.16
CA ARG A 143 3.56 -23.09 -6.61
C ARG A 143 3.06 -24.07 -7.68
N GLU A 144 2.20 -23.63 -8.59
CA GLU A 144 1.74 -24.45 -9.72
C GLU A 144 2.87 -24.77 -10.70
N ILE A 145 3.71 -23.78 -11.02
CA ILE A 145 4.88 -23.95 -11.88
C ILE A 145 5.84 -24.95 -11.23
N ASP A 146 6.18 -24.77 -9.95
CA ASP A 146 7.06 -25.69 -9.22
C ASP A 146 6.51 -27.12 -9.24
N SER A 147 5.20 -27.29 -9.00
CA SER A 147 4.55 -28.62 -9.09
C SER A 147 4.67 -29.23 -10.49
N LYS A 148 4.48 -28.45 -11.55
CA LYS A 148 4.61 -28.91 -12.95
C LYS A 148 6.05 -29.26 -13.29
N VAL A 149 7.01 -28.44 -12.87
CA VAL A 149 8.45 -28.67 -13.08
C VAL A 149 8.88 -29.95 -12.37
N ASN A 150 8.49 -30.14 -11.12
CA ASN A 150 8.82 -31.34 -10.35
C ASN A 150 8.24 -32.61 -10.99
N LYS A 151 6.96 -32.60 -11.38
CA LYS A 151 6.34 -33.73 -12.11
C LYS A 151 7.08 -34.05 -13.41
N THR A 152 7.48 -33.02 -14.16
CA THR A 152 8.23 -33.19 -15.42
C THR A 152 9.60 -33.80 -15.16
N ARG A 153 10.31 -33.33 -14.12
CA ARG A 153 11.61 -33.86 -13.71
C ARG A 153 11.53 -35.32 -13.27
N SER A 154 10.59 -35.68 -12.39
CA SER A 154 10.41 -37.07 -11.97
C SER A 154 10.03 -37.98 -13.15
N SER A 155 9.18 -37.50 -14.06
CA SER A 155 8.82 -38.23 -15.29
C SER A 155 10.01 -38.44 -16.23
N ALA A 156 10.84 -37.42 -16.43
CA ALA A 156 12.06 -37.52 -17.23
C ALA A 156 13.09 -38.46 -16.61
N GLN A 157 13.27 -38.41 -15.28
CA GLN A 157 14.17 -39.34 -14.59
C GLN A 157 13.66 -40.78 -14.68
N ARG A 158 12.33 -40.98 -14.58
CA ARG A 158 11.69 -42.27 -14.80
C ARG A 158 11.96 -42.81 -16.19
N SER A 159 11.79 -42.00 -17.24
CA SER A 159 12.06 -42.45 -18.61
C SER A 159 13.54 -42.77 -18.83
N GLU A 160 14.45 -42.01 -18.23
CA GLU A 160 15.89 -42.34 -18.24
C GLU A 160 16.16 -43.68 -17.53
N ASN A 161 15.53 -43.93 -16.38
CA ASN A 161 15.67 -45.19 -15.66
C ASN A 161 15.17 -46.38 -16.49
N ILE A 162 14.04 -46.23 -17.19
CA ILE A 162 13.53 -47.25 -18.10
C ILE A 162 14.58 -47.58 -19.17
N ILE A 163 15.18 -46.56 -19.80
CA ILE A 163 16.23 -46.73 -20.81
C ILE A 163 17.45 -47.41 -20.20
N ASN A 164 17.91 -46.97 -19.03
CA ASN A 164 19.05 -47.56 -18.33
C ASN A 164 18.82 -49.05 -18.05
N ARG A 165 17.62 -49.43 -17.60
CA ARG A 165 17.23 -50.84 -17.41
C ARG A 165 17.31 -51.64 -18.70
N PHE A 166 16.83 -51.09 -19.82
CA PHE A 166 16.93 -51.76 -21.13
C PHE A 166 18.38 -52.02 -21.57
N VAL A 167 19.32 -51.15 -21.20
CA VAL A 167 20.75 -51.32 -21.52
C VAL A 167 21.57 -51.91 -20.36
N ALA A 168 20.90 -52.52 -19.38
CA ALA A 168 21.51 -53.12 -18.19
C ALA A 168 22.46 -52.18 -17.41
N LYS A 169 22.11 -50.89 -17.35
CA LYS A 169 22.74 -49.89 -16.49
C LYS A 169 21.93 -49.67 -15.22
N ASP A 170 22.62 -49.25 -14.16
CA ASP A 170 21.98 -48.90 -12.90
C ASP A 170 21.02 -47.72 -13.07
N THR A 171 19.90 -47.77 -12.34
CA THR A 171 18.96 -46.66 -12.26
C THR A 171 19.46 -45.59 -11.30
N LYS A 172 19.01 -44.36 -11.53
CA LYS A 172 19.26 -43.23 -10.61
C LYS A 172 18.04 -43.05 -9.68
N PRO A 173 18.23 -42.45 -8.50
CA PRO A 173 17.11 -42.05 -7.64
C PRO A 173 16.15 -41.14 -8.41
N ILE A 174 14.85 -41.36 -8.22
CA ILE A 174 13.82 -40.47 -8.76
C ILE A 174 13.41 -39.50 -7.65
N PRO A 175 13.48 -38.17 -7.89
CA PRO A 175 13.00 -37.21 -6.91
C PRO A 175 11.49 -37.37 -6.72
N PHE A 176 11.04 -37.14 -5.49
CA PHE A 176 9.63 -37.10 -5.13
C PHE A 176 8.86 -36.03 -5.92
N VAL A 177 7.53 -36.12 -5.93
CA VAL A 177 6.67 -35.21 -6.72
C VAL A 177 6.75 -33.75 -6.25
N ASN A 178 7.30 -33.51 -5.06
CA ASN A 178 7.60 -32.19 -4.51
C ASN A 178 9.02 -31.69 -4.89
N GLY A 179 9.77 -32.44 -5.69
CA GLY A 179 11.11 -32.12 -6.15
C GLY A 179 12.24 -32.45 -5.17
N GLN A 180 11.92 -32.96 -3.98
CA GLN A 180 12.93 -33.37 -3.01
C GLN A 180 13.50 -34.74 -3.37
N GLU A 181 14.80 -34.91 -3.16
CA GLU A 181 15.41 -36.24 -3.25
C GLU A 181 14.90 -37.12 -2.08
N PRO A 182 14.78 -38.44 -2.29
CA PRO A 182 14.43 -39.35 -1.20
C PRO A 182 15.38 -39.16 0.00
N PRO A 183 14.86 -39.12 1.24
CA PRO A 183 15.70 -39.02 2.44
C PRO A 183 16.82 -40.06 2.47
N THR A 184 17.99 -39.70 3.01
CA THR A 184 19.15 -40.60 3.09
C THR A 184 18.92 -41.85 3.95
N GLU A 185 17.87 -41.85 4.76
CA GLU A 185 17.44 -42.98 5.58
C GLU A 185 16.69 -44.05 4.76
N LEU A 186 16.21 -43.70 3.56
CA LEU A 186 15.54 -44.65 2.68
C LEU A 186 16.57 -45.38 1.80
N PRO A 187 16.39 -46.70 1.60
CA PRO A 187 17.29 -47.48 0.75
C PRO A 187 17.12 -47.07 -0.71
N GLU A 188 18.23 -46.84 -1.41
CA GLU A 188 18.21 -46.52 -2.83
C GLU A 188 17.61 -47.66 -3.65
N LEU A 189 16.67 -47.34 -4.54
CA LEU A 189 16.00 -48.32 -5.40
C LEU A 189 16.77 -48.49 -6.71
N LYS A 190 17.58 -49.55 -6.80
CA LYS A 190 18.38 -49.87 -8.01
C LYS A 190 17.74 -50.98 -8.85
N THR A 191 16.98 -51.84 -8.19
CA THR A 191 16.38 -53.04 -8.75
C THR A 191 14.97 -53.24 -8.22
N ILE A 192 14.18 -54.08 -8.91
CA ILE A 192 12.85 -54.47 -8.41
C ILE A 192 12.90 -55.25 -7.09
N SER A 193 14.01 -55.95 -6.82
CA SER A 193 14.21 -56.64 -5.53
C SER A 193 14.34 -55.64 -4.38
N ASP A 194 14.97 -54.48 -4.60
CA ASP A 194 15.06 -53.43 -3.59
C ASP A 194 13.66 -52.92 -3.20
N VAL A 195 12.75 -52.82 -4.16
CA VAL A 195 11.34 -52.46 -3.91
C VAL A 195 10.63 -53.55 -3.10
N ASP A 196 10.91 -54.81 -3.39
CA ASP A 196 10.29 -55.94 -2.68
C ASP A 196 10.74 -56.04 -1.22
N ASN A 197 11.98 -55.64 -0.93
CA ASN A 197 12.58 -55.64 0.40
C ASN A 197 12.20 -54.42 1.26
N LEU A 198 11.40 -53.48 0.75
CA LEU A 198 10.95 -52.33 1.53
C LEU A 198 10.07 -52.76 2.70
N ASN A 199 10.38 -52.26 3.89
CA ASN A 199 9.52 -52.44 5.05
C ASN A 199 8.26 -51.54 4.94
N PRO A 200 7.20 -51.80 5.72
CA PRO A 200 5.94 -51.05 5.60
C PRO A 200 6.08 -49.53 5.77
N GLN A 201 6.98 -49.09 6.65
CA GLN A 201 7.22 -47.66 6.88
C GLN A 201 7.90 -47.00 5.68
N GLN A 202 8.91 -47.65 5.10
CA GLN A 202 9.57 -47.18 3.88
C GLN A 202 8.61 -47.18 2.69
N LEU A 203 7.77 -48.22 2.57
CA LEU A 203 6.75 -48.32 1.54
C LEU A 203 5.78 -47.14 1.62
N LYS A 204 5.33 -46.79 2.84
CA LYS A 204 4.50 -45.60 3.08
C LYS A 204 5.20 -44.32 2.61
N THR A 205 6.45 -44.10 3.02
CA THR A 205 7.20 -42.89 2.64
C THR A 205 7.42 -42.78 1.13
N TYR A 206 7.78 -43.87 0.45
CA TYR A 206 7.93 -43.88 -1.01
C TYR A 206 6.59 -43.67 -1.73
N THR A 207 5.51 -44.29 -1.24
CA THR A 207 4.16 -44.14 -1.81
C THR A 207 3.72 -42.68 -1.75
N GLU A 208 3.83 -42.06 -0.58
CA GLU A 208 3.47 -40.65 -0.36
C GLU A 208 4.40 -39.70 -1.15
N GLY A 209 5.71 -39.98 -1.17
CA GLY A 209 6.71 -39.20 -1.90
C GLY A 209 6.49 -39.21 -3.42
N TYR A 210 6.02 -40.32 -3.99
CA TYR A 210 5.62 -40.40 -5.40
C TYR A 210 4.18 -39.91 -5.66
N GLY A 211 3.50 -39.35 -4.66
CA GLY A 211 2.19 -38.72 -4.82
C GLY A 211 1.00 -39.68 -4.81
N PHE A 212 1.22 -40.92 -4.38
CA PHE A 212 0.13 -41.88 -4.18
C PHE A 212 -0.45 -41.75 -2.77
N LYS A 213 -1.75 -42.01 -2.63
CA LYS A 213 -2.37 -42.14 -1.31
C LYS A 213 -2.02 -43.52 -0.75
N TYR A 214 -1.37 -43.54 0.41
CA TYR A 214 -1.14 -44.77 1.15
C TYR A 214 -2.43 -45.20 1.86
N ASP A 215 -2.91 -46.40 1.57
CA ASP A 215 -4.02 -47.04 2.27
C ASP A 215 -3.48 -48.29 2.96
N GLU A 216 -3.66 -48.36 4.28
CA GLU A 216 -3.22 -49.51 5.10
C GLU A 216 -3.93 -50.81 4.72
N ASN A 217 -5.10 -50.73 4.09
CA ASN A 217 -5.86 -51.89 3.62
C ASN A 217 -5.45 -52.32 2.19
N GLU A 218 -4.67 -51.50 1.48
CA GLU A 218 -4.19 -51.86 0.15
C GLU A 218 -3.13 -52.98 0.26
N PRO A 219 -3.24 -54.08 -0.51
CA PRO A 219 -2.22 -55.12 -0.51
C PRO A 219 -0.83 -54.56 -0.78
N GLN A 220 0.15 -54.92 0.05
CA GLN A 220 1.53 -54.41 -0.09
C GLN A 220 2.10 -54.68 -1.49
N LYS A 221 1.77 -55.82 -2.11
CA LYS A 221 2.14 -56.14 -3.49
C LYS A 221 1.65 -55.10 -4.50
N SER A 222 0.45 -54.54 -4.32
CA SER A 222 -0.08 -53.46 -5.16
C SER A 222 0.72 -52.17 -4.96
N LEU A 223 1.00 -51.80 -3.71
CA LEU A 223 1.82 -50.61 -3.38
C LEU A 223 3.26 -50.73 -3.91
N LYS A 224 3.89 -51.89 -3.73
CA LYS A 224 5.22 -52.21 -4.28
C LYS A 224 5.21 -52.11 -5.80
N ARG A 225 4.16 -52.59 -6.48
CA ARG A 225 4.03 -52.45 -7.94
C ARG A 225 3.93 -50.98 -8.36
N LYS A 226 3.12 -50.16 -7.68
CA LYS A 226 3.02 -48.71 -7.94
C LYS A 226 4.38 -48.01 -7.79
N ILE A 227 5.15 -48.35 -6.75
CA ILE A 227 6.49 -47.80 -6.53
C ILE A 227 7.45 -48.25 -7.62
N ALA A 228 7.45 -49.54 -7.98
CA ALA A 228 8.28 -50.08 -9.05
C ALA A 228 7.98 -49.39 -10.39
N ASP A 229 6.70 -49.21 -10.70
CA ASP A 229 6.27 -48.50 -11.91
C ASP A 229 6.76 -47.06 -11.92
N SER A 230 6.65 -46.34 -10.79
CA SER A 230 7.16 -44.96 -10.65
C SER A 230 8.67 -44.88 -10.76
N ALA A 231 9.41 -45.84 -10.19
CA ALA A 231 10.88 -45.95 -10.26
C ALA A 231 11.41 -46.30 -11.66
N GLY A 232 10.52 -46.74 -12.57
CA GLY A 232 10.87 -47.12 -13.94
C GLY A 232 11.21 -48.60 -14.13
N PHE A 233 10.87 -49.46 -13.15
CA PHE A 233 11.05 -50.91 -13.23
C PHE A 233 9.87 -51.57 -13.96
N VAL A 234 9.73 -51.28 -15.25
CA VAL A 234 8.61 -51.73 -16.10
C VAL A 234 9.05 -52.64 -17.25
N THR A 235 10.28 -53.15 -17.22
CA THR A 235 10.74 -54.07 -18.27
C THR A 235 10.03 -55.42 -18.17
N HIS A 236 10.11 -56.25 -19.22
CA HIS A 236 9.47 -57.56 -19.20
C HIS A 236 9.94 -58.45 -18.03
N GLN A 237 11.23 -58.38 -17.67
CA GLN A 237 11.79 -59.10 -16.53
C GLN A 237 11.22 -58.60 -15.19
N ASP A 238 11.05 -57.28 -15.06
CA ASP A 238 10.47 -56.67 -13.86
C ASP A 238 8.98 -57.02 -13.71
N VAL A 239 8.24 -57.09 -14.81
CA VAL A 239 6.82 -57.48 -14.80
C VAL A 239 6.65 -58.93 -14.36
N LEU A 240 7.53 -59.83 -14.81
CA LEU A 240 7.53 -61.25 -14.44
C LEU A 240 8.01 -61.50 -13.00
N TYR A 241 8.67 -60.53 -12.36
CA TYR A 241 9.08 -60.65 -10.97
C TYR A 241 7.85 -60.72 -10.05
N GLU A 242 7.78 -61.79 -9.25
CA GLU A 242 6.70 -62.01 -8.30
C GLU A 242 7.02 -61.33 -6.97
N LEU A 243 6.43 -60.15 -6.76
CA LEU A 243 6.55 -59.39 -5.51
C LEU A 243 5.91 -60.18 -4.35
N SER A 244 6.62 -60.19 -3.21
CA SER A 244 6.19 -60.88 -2.01
C SER A 244 5.01 -60.19 -1.31
N ASP A 245 4.01 -60.99 -0.94
CA ASP A 245 2.91 -60.57 -0.06
C ASP A 245 3.35 -60.77 1.39
N SER A 246 3.96 -59.74 1.99
CA SER A 246 4.48 -59.77 3.37
C SER A 246 3.39 -60.05 4.45
N ASN A 247 2.12 -60.15 4.05
CA ASN A 247 0.98 -60.46 4.91
C ASN A 247 0.83 -61.95 5.24
N GLU A 248 1.60 -62.87 4.62
CA GLU A 248 1.48 -64.31 4.88
C GLU A 248 2.14 -64.78 6.19
N SER A 249 2.98 -63.97 6.85
CA SER A 249 3.79 -64.45 7.99
C SER A 249 3.12 -64.37 9.39
N LEU A 250 1.88 -63.89 9.52
CA LEU A 250 1.29 -63.64 10.85
C LEU A 250 -0.12 -64.22 11.11
N ARG A 251 -0.68 -65.02 10.19
CA ARG A 251 -2.04 -65.57 10.38
C ARG A 251 -2.16 -67.07 10.66
N ASP A 252 -1.08 -67.85 10.75
CA ASP A 252 -1.27 -69.31 10.86
C ASP A 252 -0.28 -70.11 11.74
N VAL A 253 0.01 -69.62 12.96
CA VAL A 253 0.76 -70.41 13.98
C VAL A 253 -0.01 -70.58 15.29
N GLY A 254 -1.33 -70.36 15.30
CA GLY A 254 -2.07 -70.27 16.56
C GLY A 254 -3.48 -70.85 16.56
N ASN A 255 -3.72 -72.03 15.97
CA ASN A 255 -4.81 -72.92 16.41
C ASN A 255 -4.77 -74.28 15.68
N GLN A 256 -3.82 -75.14 16.06
CA GLN A 256 -3.98 -76.58 15.91
C GLN A 256 -4.10 -77.20 17.30
N SER A 257 -5.27 -77.06 17.92
CA SER A 257 -5.68 -77.91 19.05
C SER A 257 -6.84 -78.79 18.59
N SER A 258 -6.49 -80.03 18.34
CA SER A 258 -7.30 -81.18 17.95
C SER A 258 -8.54 -81.39 18.83
N ALA A 259 -9.68 -81.71 18.22
CA ALA A 259 -10.70 -82.55 18.82
C ALA A 259 -11.43 -83.35 17.73
N PRO A 260 -11.46 -84.69 17.80
CA PRO A 260 -12.24 -85.52 16.88
C PRO A 260 -13.66 -85.65 17.43
N ASN A 261 -14.69 -85.44 16.61
CA ASN A 261 -15.99 -86.00 16.93
C ASN A 261 -16.78 -86.40 15.70
N GLN A 262 -17.19 -87.66 15.73
CA GLN A 262 -18.06 -88.36 14.80
C GLN A 262 -19.46 -87.73 14.83
N ARG A 263 -20.15 -87.64 13.68
CA ARG A 263 -21.54 -88.07 13.57
C ARG A 263 -22.08 -88.11 12.14
N ALA A 264 -22.45 -89.34 11.77
CA ALA A 264 -23.71 -89.76 11.14
C ALA A 264 -24.33 -88.88 10.04
N GLY A 265 -24.57 -89.54 8.89
CA GLY A 265 -25.10 -88.92 7.69
C GLY A 265 -26.56 -88.50 7.76
N THR A 266 -27.03 -87.93 6.67
CA THR A 266 -28.37 -88.16 6.12
C THR A 266 -28.34 -87.78 4.64
N ARG A 267 -28.57 -88.79 3.79
CA ARG A 267 -28.95 -88.65 2.39
C ARG A 267 -30.24 -87.84 2.28
N ARG A 268 -30.34 -86.94 1.29
CA ARG A 268 -31.58 -86.77 0.52
C ARG A 268 -31.27 -86.54 -0.95
N LEU A 269 -31.72 -87.49 -1.76
CA LEU A 269 -32.09 -87.33 -3.15
C LEU A 269 -33.34 -86.43 -3.27
N CYS A 270 -33.44 -85.71 -4.39
CA CYS A 270 -34.58 -85.64 -5.33
C CYS A 270 -34.22 -84.59 -6.40
N HIS A 271 -33.99 -84.97 -7.66
CA HIS A 271 -34.92 -85.39 -8.74
C HIS A 271 -35.53 -84.25 -9.54
N HIS A 272 -35.23 -84.32 -10.85
CA HIS A 272 -35.87 -83.78 -12.06
C HIS A 272 -35.75 -82.30 -12.37
#